data_AF-A0A8J8PCL6-F1
#
_entry.id   AF-A0A8J8PCL6-F1
#
_cell.length_a   1.000
_cell.length_b   1.000
_cell.length_c   1.000
_cell.angle_alpha   90.00
_cell.angle_beta   90.00
_cell.angle_gamma   90.00
#
_symmetry.space_group_name_H-M   'P 1'
#
loop_
_entity.id
_entity.type
_entity.pdbx_description
1 polymer ?
#
loop_
_entity_poly.entity_id
_entity_poly.type
_entity_poly.pdbx_seq_one_letter_code
_entity_poly.pdbx_strand_id
1 'polypeptide(L)'
;MSPEVYEHVERQDSDHPGTYRVVGVTDASVTLLHVADADGRRIHPGRTVSVSRTEYESLPTASNPDSRGSLGEMVTSLPTAIYWSLRGFSRSLASSPVRTLAALAAVVVGTFGAGLVPLPEPFLNGLYLGGILGLVLIGSGRV
;
A
#
# COMPACT_ATOMS: atom_id res chain seq x y z
N MET A 1 6.11 33.56 12.31
CA MET A 1 6.42 32.79 11.08
C MET A 1 5.18 32.89 10.20
N SER A 2 5.29 33.21 8.90
CA SER A 2 4.08 33.38 8.09
C SER A 2 3.45 32.01 7.78
N PRO A 3 2.15 31.79 8.09
CA PRO A 3 1.49 30.53 7.79
C PRO A 3 1.43 30.30 6.29
N GLU A 4 1.85 29.13 5.82
CA GLU A 4 1.70 28.72 4.43
C GLU A 4 0.63 27.64 4.28
N VAL A 5 -0.14 27.72 3.19
CA VAL A 5 -1.11 26.67 2.86
C VAL A 5 -0.36 25.35 2.64
N TYR A 6 -0.91 24.25 3.17
CA TYR A 6 -0.29 22.92 3.26
C TYR A 6 0.78 22.73 4.33
N GLU A 7 1.11 23.75 5.12
CA GLU A 7 1.92 23.56 6.32
C GLU A 7 1.17 22.70 7.35
N HIS A 8 1.91 21.92 8.13
CA HIS A 8 1.34 21.02 9.14
C HIS A 8 1.78 21.46 10.54
N VAL A 9 0.82 21.48 11.46
CA VAL A 9 1.03 21.82 12.87
C VAL A 9 0.37 20.78 13.75
N GLU A 10 0.90 20.60 14.96
CA GLU A 10 0.37 19.68 15.95
C GLU A 10 -0.51 20.43 16.94
N ARG A 11 -1.63 19.82 17.35
CA ARG A 11 -2.42 20.28 18.50
C ARG A 11 -2.58 19.13 19.47
N GLN A 12 -1.94 19.20 20.63
CA GLN A 12 -2.12 18.21 21.70
C GLN A 12 -3.18 18.66 22.72
N ASP A 13 -3.27 19.96 23.02
CA ASP A 13 -4.23 20.53 23.96
C ASP A 13 -5.55 20.92 23.26
N SER A 14 -6.22 19.96 22.63
CA SER A 14 -7.53 20.18 22.03
C SER A 14 -8.45 18.99 22.24
N ASP A 15 -9.76 19.19 22.07
CA ASP A 15 -10.75 18.10 22.09
C ASP A 15 -10.46 17.00 21.04
N HIS A 16 -9.60 17.29 20.06
CA HIS A 16 -9.24 16.40 18.96
C HIS A 16 -7.73 16.47 18.71
N PRO A 17 -6.92 15.84 19.56
CA PRO A 17 -5.48 15.92 19.45
C PRO A 17 -4.99 15.23 18.17
N GLY A 18 -3.97 15.81 17.55
CA GLY A 18 -3.39 15.26 16.32
C GLY A 18 -2.74 16.30 15.41
N THR A 19 -2.52 15.92 14.16
CA THR A 19 -1.91 16.76 13.12
C THR A 19 -2.97 17.51 12.33
N TYR A 20 -2.73 18.80 12.15
CA TYR A 20 -3.58 19.71 11.42
C TYR A 20 -2.83 20.30 10.23
N ARG A 21 -3.51 20.47 9.10
CA ARG A 21 -2.97 21.10 7.90
C ARG A 21 -3.59 22.47 7.68
N VAL A 22 -2.78 23.47 7.38
CA VAL A 22 -3.26 24.80 6.97
C VAL A 22 -3.96 24.68 5.63
N VAL A 23 -5.22 25.10 5.57
CA VAL A 23 -6.05 25.09 4.35
C VAL A 23 -6.52 26.49 3.93
N GLY A 24 -6.36 27.48 4.80
CA GLY A 24 -6.69 28.87 4.50
C GLY A 24 -5.96 29.82 5.43
N VAL A 25 -5.57 30.97 4.90
CA VAL A 25 -4.92 32.05 5.64
C VAL A 25 -5.66 33.34 5.31
N THR A 26 -6.04 34.08 6.35
CA THR A 26 -6.60 35.43 6.25
C THR A 26 -5.74 36.39 7.08
N ASP A 27 -6.02 37.69 7.00
CA ASP A 27 -5.28 38.68 7.78
C ASP A 27 -5.42 38.48 9.29
N ALA A 28 -6.55 37.92 9.74
CA ALA A 28 -6.87 37.75 11.16
C ALA A 28 -6.70 36.31 11.69
N SER A 29 -6.84 35.30 10.83
CA SER A 29 -6.94 33.91 11.26
C SER A 29 -6.35 32.91 10.26
N VAL A 30 -6.01 31.73 10.79
CA VAL A 30 -5.55 30.56 10.04
C VAL A 30 -6.58 29.45 10.18
N THR A 31 -7.03 28.89 9.06
CA THR A 31 -7.94 27.75 9.04
C THR A 31 -7.15 26.46 8.91
N LEU A 32 -7.37 25.56 9.86
CA LEU A 32 -6.68 24.29 10.02
C LEU A 32 -7.66 23.13 9.76
N LEU A 33 -7.24 22.11 9.03
CA LEU A 33 -7.98 20.87 8.78
C LEU A 33 -7.33 19.73 9.57
N HIS A 34 -8.11 18.98 10.35
CA HIS A 34 -7.62 17.80 11.07
C HIS A 34 -7.34 16.65 10.09
N VAL A 35 -6.09 16.21 9.98
CA VAL A 35 -5.64 15.25 8.95
C VAL A 35 -5.05 13.96 9.52
N ALA A 36 -4.55 13.95 10.75
CA ALA A 36 -4.10 12.76 11.44
C ALA A 36 -4.42 12.82 12.93
N ASP A 37 -4.68 11.68 13.57
CA ASP A 37 -4.86 11.57 15.02
C ASP A 37 -3.54 11.77 15.79
N ALA A 38 -3.60 11.67 17.12
CA ALA A 38 -2.44 11.81 18.01
C ALA A 38 -1.35 10.75 17.77
N ASP A 39 -1.71 9.58 17.22
CA ASP A 39 -0.77 8.53 16.83
C ASP A 39 -0.14 8.78 15.45
N GLY A 40 -0.47 9.90 14.81
CA GLY A 40 -0.02 10.27 13.47
C GLY A 40 -0.73 9.49 12.36
N ARG A 41 -1.82 8.77 12.66
CA ARG A 41 -2.57 8.01 11.65
C ARG A 41 -3.51 8.92 10.91
N ARG A 42 -3.52 8.79 9.59
CA ARG A 42 -4.39 9.59 8.72
C ARG A 42 -5.86 9.36 9.04
N ILE A 43 -6.61 10.44 9.19
CA ILE A 43 -8.05 10.43 9.43
C ILE A 43 -8.76 11.37 8.45
N HIS A 44 -10.06 11.14 8.25
CA HIS A 44 -10.89 11.95 7.33
C HIS A 44 -12.12 12.54 8.03
N PRO A 45 -11.98 13.24 9.16
CA PRO A 45 -13.13 13.80 9.88
C PRO A 45 -13.77 14.97 9.14
N GLY A 46 -13.07 15.58 8.17
CA GLY A 46 -13.53 16.82 7.53
C GLY A 46 -13.59 18.02 8.49
N ARG A 47 -13.00 17.89 9.69
CA ARG A 47 -13.09 18.89 10.75
C ARG A 47 -12.11 20.02 10.50
N THR A 48 -12.64 21.24 10.39
CA THR A 48 -11.84 22.47 10.32
C THR A 48 -11.94 23.27 11.61
N VAL A 49 -10.84 23.87 12.04
CA VAL A 49 -10.79 24.81 13.17
C VAL A 49 -10.11 26.08 12.70
N SER A 50 -10.67 27.23 13.03
CA SER A 50 -10.02 28.52 12.79
C SER A 50 -9.35 28.99 14.07
N VAL A 51 -8.06 29.31 13.98
CA VAL A 51 -7.24 29.79 15.09
C VAL A 51 -6.75 31.20 14.78
N SER A 52 -6.48 31.96 15.84
CA SER A 52 -5.82 33.26 15.69
C SER A 52 -4.38 33.07 15.18
N ARG A 53 -3.81 34.10 14.55
CA ARG A 53 -2.43 34.02 14.07
C ARG A 53 -1.42 33.85 15.21
N THR A 54 -1.70 34.45 16.36
CA THR A 54 -0.89 34.30 17.59
C THR A 54 -0.96 32.89 18.16
N GLU A 55 -2.15 32.26 18.12
CA GLU A 55 -2.30 30.86 18.53
C GLU A 55 -1.55 29.94 17.56
N TYR A 56 -1.67 30.16 16.24
CA TYR A 56 -0.95 29.39 15.23
C TYR A 56 0.57 29.40 15.45
N GLU A 57 1.16 30.56 15.73
CA GLU A 57 2.60 30.69 15.97
C GLU A 57 3.08 29.96 17.23
N SER A 58 2.18 29.62 18.16
CA SER A 58 2.50 28.82 19.34
C SER A 58 2.42 27.31 19.10
N LEU A 59 1.85 26.88 17.96
CA LEU A 59 1.68 25.46 17.66
C LEU A 59 3.00 24.85 17.17
N PRO A 60 3.37 23.65 17.65
CA PRO A 60 4.50 22.92 17.12
C PRO A 60 4.31 22.57 15.64
N THR A 61 5.38 22.67 14.84
CA THR A 61 5.37 22.15 13.46
C THR A 61 5.29 20.63 13.47
N ALA A 62 4.42 20.06 12.65
CA ALA A 62 4.24 18.62 12.51
C ALA A 62 4.81 18.10 11.18
N SER A 63 5.26 16.84 11.19
CA SER A 63 5.62 16.13 9.97
C SER A 63 4.38 15.83 9.13
N ASN A 64 4.55 15.76 7.80
CA ASN A 64 3.46 15.37 6.91
C ASN A 64 3.02 13.92 7.23
N PRO A 65 1.74 13.65 7.53
CA PRO A 65 1.24 12.31 7.79
C PRO A 65 1.30 11.39 6.56
N ASP A 66 1.45 11.94 5.36
CA ASP A 66 1.68 11.19 4.12
C ASP A 66 3.18 10.86 3.90
N SER A 67 4.07 11.26 4.83
CA SER A 67 5.49 10.87 4.76
C SER A 67 5.63 9.37 4.99
N ARG A 68 5.92 8.64 3.90
CA ARG A 68 6.12 7.18 3.94
C ARG A 68 7.26 6.87 4.92
N GLY A 69 6.98 6.29 6.09
CA GLY A 69 8.10 5.69 6.82
C GLY A 69 7.97 5.41 8.30
N SER A 70 6.80 5.09 8.86
CA SER A 70 6.84 4.37 10.14
C SER A 70 7.05 2.87 9.86
N LEU A 71 8.11 2.29 10.42
CA LEU A 71 8.40 0.85 10.27
C LEU A 71 7.24 -0.03 10.78
N GLY A 72 6.49 0.45 11.77
CA GLY A 72 5.30 -0.23 12.30
C GLY A 72 4.14 -0.30 11.30
N GLU A 73 3.99 0.72 10.44
CA GLU A 73 2.96 0.74 9.41
C GLU A 73 3.29 -0.23 8.25
N MET A 74 4.57 -0.47 7.99
CA MET A 74 5.01 -1.50 7.05
C MET A 74 4.63 -2.92 7.54
N VAL A 75 4.81 -3.21 8.83
CA VAL A 75 4.46 -4.51 9.41
C VAL A 75 2.94 -4.72 9.43
N THR A 76 2.19 -3.70 9.83
CA THR A 76 0.72 -3.79 9.91
C THR A 76 0.04 -3.84 8.55
N SER A 77 0.67 -3.29 7.49
CA SER A 77 0.16 -3.39 6.11
C SER A 77 0.55 -4.68 5.39
N LEU A 78 1.52 -5.45 5.91
CA LEU A 78 2.00 -6.69 5.27
C LEU A 78 0.90 -7.74 5.02
N PRO A 79 0.02 -8.08 5.99
CA PRO A 79 -1.03 -9.07 5.74
C PRO A 79 -2.01 -8.63 4.65
N THR A 80 -2.39 -7.35 4.67
CA THR A 80 -3.27 -6.74 3.67
C THR A 80 -2.62 -6.76 2.29
N ALA A 81 -1.33 -6.42 2.20
CA ALA A 81 -0.56 -6.47 0.96
C ALA A 81 -0.50 -7.90 0.40
N ILE A 82 -0.25 -8.91 1.24
CA ILE A 82 -0.26 -10.32 0.84
C ILE A 82 -1.64 -10.73 0.33
N TYR A 83 -2.70 -10.39 1.06
CA TYR A 83 -4.07 -10.70 0.67
C TYR A 83 -4.43 -10.13 -0.70
N TRP A 84 -4.15 -8.85 -0.93
CA TRP A 84 -4.43 -8.20 -2.21
C TRP A 84 -3.56 -8.73 -3.34
N SER A 85 -2.29 -9.05 -3.05
CA SER A 85 -1.40 -9.69 -4.03
C SER A 85 -1.92 -11.06 -4.46
N LEU A 86 -2.30 -11.91 -3.51
CA LEU A 86 -2.84 -13.24 -3.79
C LEU A 86 -4.19 -13.18 -4.53
N ARG A 87 -5.04 -12.22 -4.13
CA ARG A 87 -6.33 -11.97 -4.79
C ARG A 87 -6.16 -11.47 -6.23
N GLY A 88 -5.20 -10.58 -6.48
CA GLY A 88 -4.86 -10.14 -7.84
C GLY A 88 -4.30 -11.28 -8.68
N PHE A 89 -3.37 -12.04 -8.12
CA PHE A 89 -2.73 -13.18 -8.76
C PHE A 89 -3.73 -14.26 -9.20
N SER A 90 -4.64 -14.65 -8.30
CA SER A 90 -5.70 -15.62 -8.61
C SER A 90 -6.69 -15.14 -9.67
N ARG A 91 -7.07 -13.85 -9.65
CA ARG A 91 -7.89 -13.26 -10.71
C ARG A 91 -7.18 -13.27 -12.07
N SER A 92 -5.88 -13.00 -12.09
CA SER A 92 -5.07 -13.03 -13.31
C SER A 92 -4.92 -14.45 -13.88
N LEU A 93 -4.83 -15.46 -13.02
CA LEU A 93 -4.89 -16.85 -13.46
C LEU A 93 -6.28 -17.23 -14.01
N ALA A 94 -7.34 -16.78 -13.35
CA ALA A 94 -8.71 -17.07 -13.78
C ALA A 94 -9.09 -16.40 -15.12
N SER A 95 -8.46 -15.28 -15.48
CA SER A 95 -8.71 -14.61 -16.76
C SER A 95 -8.04 -15.30 -17.96
N SER A 96 -7.03 -16.14 -17.72
CA SER A 96 -6.28 -16.88 -18.74
C SER A 96 -6.32 -18.41 -18.53
N PRO A 97 -7.52 -19.03 -18.48
CA PRO A 97 -7.69 -20.39 -17.98
C PRO A 97 -6.91 -21.43 -18.79
N VAL A 98 -6.85 -21.29 -20.12
CA VAL A 98 -6.11 -22.23 -21.00
C VAL A 98 -4.62 -22.18 -20.73
N ARG A 99 -4.03 -20.98 -20.59
CA ARG A 99 -2.60 -20.80 -20.34
C ARG A 99 -2.22 -21.28 -18.93
N THR A 100 -3.06 -20.98 -17.95
CA THR A 100 -2.89 -21.46 -16.57
C THR A 100 -2.95 -22.98 -16.50
N LEU A 101 -3.92 -23.62 -17.17
CA LEU A 101 -4.01 -25.08 -17.23
C LEU A 101 -2.80 -25.69 -17.93
N ALA A 102 -2.33 -25.10 -19.04
CA ALA A 102 -1.12 -25.57 -19.72
C ALA A 102 0.13 -25.47 -18.83
N ALA A 103 0.30 -24.35 -18.11
CA ALA A 103 1.40 -24.16 -17.18
C ALA A 103 1.32 -25.13 -15.98
N LEU A 104 0.12 -25.35 -15.42
CA LEU A 104 -0.11 -26.36 -14.39
C LEU A 104 0.22 -27.78 -14.88
N ALA A 105 -0.24 -28.13 -16.08
CA ALA A 105 0.05 -29.42 -16.69
C ALA A 105 1.57 -29.61 -16.89
N ALA A 106 2.27 -28.56 -17.34
CA ALA A 106 3.73 -28.57 -17.46
C ALA A 106 4.41 -28.82 -16.09
N VAL A 107 3.95 -28.17 -15.01
CA VAL A 107 4.45 -28.44 -13.65
C VAL A 107 4.20 -29.89 -13.23
N VAL A 108 2.96 -30.38 -13.39
CA VAL A 108 2.58 -31.75 -13.01
C VAL A 108 3.40 -32.79 -13.76
N VAL A 109 3.54 -32.64 -15.08
CA VAL A 109 4.35 -33.55 -15.91
C VAL A 109 5.82 -33.44 -15.57
N GLY A 110 6.34 -32.24 -15.29
CA GLY A 110 7.73 -32.07 -14.88
C GLY A 110 8.04 -32.69 -13.52
N THR A 111 7.11 -32.62 -12.56
CA THR A 111 7.28 -33.17 -11.21
C THR A 111 7.07 -34.68 -11.15
N PHE A 112 6.06 -35.21 -11.83
CA PHE A 112 5.66 -36.62 -11.73
C PHE A 112 6.00 -37.45 -12.96
N GLY A 113 6.46 -36.85 -14.05
CA GLY A 113 6.69 -37.54 -15.31
C GLY A 113 7.89 -38.48 -15.32
N ALA A 114 8.74 -38.44 -14.29
CA ALA A 114 9.90 -39.32 -14.17
C ALA A 114 9.44 -40.78 -14.08
N GLY A 115 9.79 -41.58 -15.10
CA GLY A 115 9.40 -42.99 -15.22
C GLY A 115 7.97 -43.25 -15.73
N LEU A 116 7.11 -42.24 -15.79
CA LEU A 116 5.75 -42.34 -16.35
C LEU A 116 5.66 -41.86 -17.80
N VAL A 117 6.55 -40.93 -18.19
CA VAL A 117 6.60 -40.38 -19.54
C VAL A 117 7.95 -40.75 -20.15
N PRO A 118 8.01 -41.20 -21.42
CA PRO A 118 9.25 -41.53 -22.11
C PRO A 118 10.02 -40.26 -22.54
N LEU A 119 10.32 -39.39 -21.57
CA LEU A 119 11.08 -38.16 -21.77
C LEU A 119 12.38 -38.20 -20.95
N PRO A 120 13.48 -37.63 -21.48
CA PRO A 120 14.71 -37.47 -20.70
C PRO A 120 14.49 -36.54 -19.50
N GLU A 121 15.12 -36.83 -18.36
CA GLU A 121 15.06 -35.99 -17.17
C GLU A 121 15.32 -34.47 -17.39
N PRO A 122 16.30 -34.02 -18.20
CA PRO A 122 16.49 -32.59 -18.42
C PRO A 122 15.27 -31.91 -19.05
N PHE A 123 14.49 -32.63 -19.87
CA PHE A 123 13.24 -32.10 -20.43
C PHE A 123 12.15 -31.98 -19.36
N LEU A 124 12.04 -32.95 -18.46
CA LEU A 124 11.09 -32.90 -17.34
C LEU A 124 11.41 -31.73 -16.40
N ASN A 125 12.69 -31.54 -16.08
CA ASN A 125 13.16 -30.40 -15.30
C ASN A 125 12.88 -29.06 -16.00
N GLY A 126 13.12 -28.99 -17.31
CA GLY A 126 12.79 -27.83 -18.13
C GLY A 126 11.29 -27.52 -18.13
N LEU A 127 10.45 -28.54 -18.20
CA LEU A 127 9.00 -28.41 -18.19
C LEU A 127 8.48 -27.94 -16.82
N TYR A 128 9.06 -28.45 -15.73
CA TYR A 128 8.77 -27.99 -14.37
C TYR A 128 9.13 -26.50 -14.19
N LEU A 129 10.36 -26.13 -14.53
CA LEU A 129 10.83 -24.74 -14.40
C LEU A 129 10.04 -23.79 -15.32
N GLY A 130 9.76 -24.20 -16.55
CA GLY A 130 8.96 -23.45 -17.51
C GLY A 130 7.51 -23.29 -17.05
N GLY A 131 6.91 -24.33 -16.46
CA GLY A 131 5.57 -24.29 -15.89
C GLY A 131 5.47 -23.31 -14.71
N ILE A 132 6.43 -23.33 -13.78
CA ILE A 132 6.50 -22.37 -12.67
C ILE A 132 6.64 -20.95 -13.21
N LEU A 133 7.58 -20.73 -14.13
CA LEU A 133 7.80 -19.42 -14.73
C LEU A 133 6.53 -18.91 -15.43
N GLY A 134 5.84 -19.78 -16.16
CA GLY A 134 4.57 -19.48 -16.81
C GLY A 134 3.49 -19.05 -15.80
N LEU A 135 3.33 -19.77 -14.70
CA LEU A 135 2.37 -19.42 -13.64
C LEU A 135 2.69 -18.06 -13.00
N VAL A 136 3.97 -17.77 -12.76
CA VAL A 136 4.41 -16.46 -12.23
C VAL A 136 4.11 -15.34 -13.22
N LEU A 137 4.41 -15.53 -14.50
CA LEU A 137 4.17 -14.53 -15.54
C LEU A 137 2.67 -14.25 -15.77
N ILE A 138 1.84 -15.29 -15.82
CA ILE A 138 0.38 -15.16 -15.98
C ILE A 138 -0.23 -14.53 -14.73
N GLY A 139 0.12 -15.03 -13.54
CA GLY A 139 -0.44 -14.51 -12.29
C GLY A 139 0.03 -13.09 -11.95
N SER A 140 1.18 -12.65 -12.48
CA SER A 140 1.61 -11.24 -12.38
C SER A 140 0.99 -10.31 -13.43
N GLY A 141 0.14 -10.84 -14.33
CA GLY A 141 -0.55 -10.06 -15.36
C GLY A 141 0.37 -9.58 -16.48
N ARG A 142 1.54 -10.20 -16.66
CA ARG A 142 2.52 -9.81 -17.67
C ARG A 142 2.28 -10.42 -19.05
N VAL A 143 1.31 -11.35 -19.17
CA VAL A 143 1.05 -12.14 -20.40
C VAL A 143 -0.43 -12.40 -20.56
#